data_AF-U2R0S6-F1
#
_entry.id   AF-U2R0S6-F1
#
_cell.length_a   1.000
_cell.length_b   1.000
_cell.length_c   1.000
_cell.angle_alpha   90.00
_cell.angle_beta   90.00
_cell.angle_gamma   90.00
#
_symmetry.space_group_name_H-M   'P 1'
#
loop_
_entity.id
_entity.type
_entity.pdbx_description
1 polymer ?
#
loop_
_entity_poly.entity_id
_entity_poly.type
_entity_poly.pdbx_seq_one_letter_code
_entity_poly.pdbx_strand_id
1 'polypeptide(L)' 'MKNLTKTFDRINEAKNQNLEIKVIYEFPKEEAKIKFTDWLDKNPKYKKTINEIRIRPEK' A
#
# COMPACT_ATOMS: atom_id res chain seq x y z
N MET A 1 -4.72 13.42 -3.32
CA MET A 1 -3.41 12.74 -3.43
C MET A 1 -2.31 13.31 -2.53
N LYS A 2 -2.26 14.63 -2.22
CA LYS A 2 -1.18 15.24 -1.39
C LYS A 2 -0.92 14.57 -0.03
N ASN A 3 -1.94 13.99 0.60
CA ASN A 3 -1.78 13.30 1.88
C ASN A 3 -1.31 11.85 1.73
N LEU A 4 -1.65 11.20 0.61
CA LEU A 4 -1.30 9.80 0.36
C LEU A 4 0.21 9.64 0.16
N THR A 5 0.83 10.59 -0.54
CA THR A 5 2.28 10.63 -0.77
C THR A 5 3.05 10.72 0.54
N LYS A 6 2.64 11.62 1.45
CA LYS A 6 3.26 11.76 2.78
C LYS A 6 3.19 10.47 3.61
N THR A 7 2.09 9.74 3.51
CA THR A 7 1.94 8.45 4.20
C THR A 7 2.95 7.43 3.69
N PHE A 8 3.10 7.31 2.37
CA PHE A 8 4.08 6.39 1.79
C PHE A 8 5.52 6.79 2.12
N ASP A 9 5.85 8.07 2.12
CA ASP A 9 7.19 8.55 2.49
C ASP A 9 7.55 8.16 3.93
N ARG A 10 6.61 8.34 4.88
CA ARG A 10 6.79 7.94 6.28
C ARG A 10 6.91 6.42 6.45
N ILE A 11 6.13 5.64 5.70
CA ILE A 11 6.24 4.17 5.72
C ILE A 11 7.60 3.74 5.19
N ASN A 12 8.09 4.39 4.14
CA ASN A 12 9.40 4.08 3.55
C ASN A 12 10.53 4.40 4.54
N GLU A 13 10.45 5.53 5.25
CA GLU A 13 11.39 5.87 6.33
C GLU A 13 11.37 4.82 7.45
N ALA A 14 10.17 4.40 7.89
CA ALA A 14 10.03 3.34 8.89
C ALA A 14 10.66 2.01 8.43
N LYS A 15 10.41 1.58 7.18
CA LYS A 15 11.01 0.37 6.60
C LYS A 15 12.54 0.46 6.50
N ASN A 16 13.09 1.65 6.23
CA ASN A 16 14.54 1.84 6.21
C ASN A 16 15.16 1.71 7.62
N GLN A 17 14.43 2.06 8.67
CA GLN A 17 14.87 1.89 10.05
C GLN A 17 14.69 0.43 10.53
N ASN A 18 13.65 -0.25 10.07
CA ASN A 18 13.42 -1.67 10.36
C ASN A 18 12.89 -2.41 9.11
N LEU A 19 13.77 -3.20 8.50
CA LEU A 19 13.48 -3.97 7.28
C LEU A 19 12.43 -5.08 7.49
N GLU A 20 12.13 -5.47 8.73
CA GLU A 20 11.11 -6.47 9.04
C GLU A 20 9.68 -5.92 8.94
N ILE A 21 9.51 -4.60 8.85
CA ILE A 21 8.20 -3.97 8.70
C ILE A 21 7.55 -4.41 7.39
N LYS A 22 6.40 -5.07 7.52
CA LYS A 22 5.53 -5.47 6.41
C LYS A 22 4.34 -4.52 6.30
N VAL A 23 4.10 -4.03 5.09
CA VAL A 23 2.98 -3.12 4.80
C VAL A 23 1.91 -3.91 4.06
N ILE A 24 0.76 -4.10 4.70
CA ILE A 24 -0.37 -4.84 4.15
C ILE A 24 -1.53 -3.86 3.96
N TYR A 25 -2.04 -3.75 2.73
CA TYR A 25 -3.24 -2.97 2.43
C TYR A 25 -4.44 -3.90 2.28
N GLU A 26 -5.42 -3.71 3.16
CA GLU A 26 -6.63 -4.54 3.20
C GLU A 26 -7.84 -3.73 2.73
N PHE A 27 -8.55 -4.26 1.74
CA PHE A 27 -9.74 -3.63 1.19
C PHE A 27 -11.01 -4.41 1.56
N PRO A 28 -12.11 -3.73 1.88
CA PRO A 28 -13.39 -4.39 2.17
C PRO A 28 -14.07 -4.97 0.92
N LYS A 29 -13.70 -4.52 -0.28
CA LYS A 29 -14.29 -4.95 -1.55
C LYS A 29 -13.22 -5.10 -2.63
N GLU A 30 -13.44 -6.02 -3.55
CA GLU A 30 -12.53 -6.29 -4.67
C GLU A 30 -12.34 -5.08 -5.59
N GLU A 31 -13.42 -4.36 -5.90
CA GLU A 31 -13.38 -3.16 -6.75
C GLU A 31 -12.39 -2.10 -6.23
N ALA A 32 -12.30 -1.92 -4.91
CA ALA A 32 -11.38 -0.96 -4.30
C ALA A 32 -9.92 -1.41 -4.43
N LYS A 33 -9.66 -2.71 -4.27
CA LYS A 33 -8.35 -3.31 -4.51
C LYS A 33 -7.91 -3.13 -5.96
N ILE A 34 -8.80 -3.37 -6.92
CA ILE A 34 -8.50 -3.20 -8.36
C ILE A 34 -8.11 -1.75 -8.64
N LYS A 35 -8.97 -0.78 -8.27
CA LYS A 35 -8.68 0.65 -8.47
C LYS A 35 -7.37 1.10 -7.84
N PHE A 36 -7.04 0.58 -6.65
CA PHE A 36 -5.77 0.88 -5.99
C PHE A 36 -4.58 0.25 -6.71
N THR A 37 -4.72 -0.97 -7.21
CA THR A 37 -3.67 -1.68 -7.97
C THR A 37 -3.39 -0.98 -9.29
N ASP A 38 -4.43 -0.60 -10.04
CA ASP A 38 -4.33 0.25 -11.24
C ASP A 38 -3.59 1.56 -10.97
N TRP A 39 -3.88 2.20 -9.84
CA TRP A 39 -3.17 3.41 -9.43
C TRP A 39 -1.70 3.14 -9.10
N LEU A 40 -1.38 2.01 -8.47
CA LEU A 40 0.00 1.61 -8.17
C LEU A 40 0.82 1.30 -9.43
N ASP A 41 0.23 0.68 -10.45
CA ASP A 41 0.94 0.43 -11.71
C ASP A 41 1.30 1.73 -12.44
N LYS A 42 0.47 2.77 -12.30
CA LYS A 42 0.79 4.13 -12.76
C LYS A 42 1.78 4.86 -11.84
N ASN A 43 2.02 4.36 -10.63
CA ASN A 43 2.90 4.98 -9.62
C ASN A 43 3.88 3.96 -9.02
N PRO A 44 4.80 3.40 -9.82
CA PRO A 44 5.63 2.24 -9.44
C PRO A 44 6.55 2.50 -8.25
N LYS A 45 6.85 3.77 -7.92
CA LYS A 45 7.61 4.15 -6.73
C LYS A 45 6.96 3.68 -5.42
N TYR A 46 5.63 3.64 -5.34
CA TYR A 46 4.91 3.23 -4.13
C TYR A 46 4.66 1.73 -4.06
N LYS A 47 4.72 1.04 -5.21
CA LYS A 47 4.57 -0.42 -5.29
C LYS A 47 5.63 -1.15 -4.45
N LYS A 48 6.86 -0.62 -4.40
CA LYS A 48 7.97 -1.18 -3.60
C LYS A 48 7.77 -1.06 -2.08
N THR A 49 6.95 -0.12 -1.64
CA THR A 49 6.69 0.11 -0.21
C THR A 49 5.70 -0.92 0.35
N ILE A 50 4.83 -1.47 -0.50
CA ILE A 50 3.75 -2.39 -0.11
C ILE A 50 4.22 -3.83 -0.27
N ASN A 51 3.95 -4.66 0.74
CA ASN A 51 4.30 -6.08 0.71
C ASN A 51 3.13 -6.94 0.21
N GLU A 52 1.90 -6.62 0.65
CA GLU A 52 0.72 -7.42 0.31
C GLU A 52 -0.51 -6.51 0.13
N ILE A 53 -1.36 -6.87 -0.84
CA ILE A 53 -2.66 -6.24 -1.05
C ILE A 53 -3.73 -7.32 -1.08
N ARG A 54 -4.65 -7.31 -0.11
CA ARG A 54 -5.66 -8.36 0.04
C ARG A 54 -7.06 -7.80 0.28
N ILE A 55 -8.04 -8.69 0.10
CA ILE A 55 -9.42 -8.43 0.49
C ILE A 55 -9.60 -8.89 1.92
N ARG A 56 -10.25 -8.07 2.73
CA ARG A 56 -10.64 -8.45 4.09
C ARG A 56 -11.61 -9.63 3.99
N PRO A 57 -11.37 -10.76 4.67
CA PRO A 57 -12.34 -11.83 4.71
C PRO A 57 -13.67 -11.32 5.31
N GLU A 58 -14.79 -11.72 4.73
CA GLU A 58 -16.11 -11.46 5.32
C GLU A 58 -16.15 -12.08 6.73
N LYS A 59 -16.70 -11.32 7.67
CA LYS A 59 -16.60 -11.57 9.11
C LYS A 59 -17.87 -12.22 9.63
#